data_AF-A3LWT1-F1
#
_entry.id   AF-A3LWT1-F1
#
_cell.length_a   1.000
_cell.length_b   1.000
_cell.length_c   1.000
_cell.angle_alpha   90.00
_cell.angle_beta   90.00
_cell.angle_gamma   90.00
#
_symmetry.space_group_name_H-M   'P 1'
#
loop_
_entity.id
_entity.type
_entity.pdbx_description
1 polymer ?
#
loop_
_entity_poly.entity_id
_entity_poly.type
_entity_poly.pdbx_seq_one_letter_code
_entity_poly.pdbx_strand_id
1 'polypeptide(L)'
;WWLKNGLPESIAGRSGTDFIFESDSNKIRRRGNRTIEYRDYYILFYDLSQLVFEIQFESEDPRSTVKLINSYAKPIPVYHKLYGQQIVSYAAQFLGTKIQDEIVSHSLQVSGAEIISPIGNKSFGVTIYKNLNNTNVSKIDEIKPGDVLWVKNGKYVSHKGLMGAKSVTLEGPDNVYTAIIYEYDPKKEKFKVIESDSTGHVKKESFKIGEFKSGRIRVFRPVGRDYVEWD
;
A
#
# COMPACT_ATOMS: atom_id res chain seq x y z
N TRP A 1 -1.69 -14.09 -23.63
CA TRP A 1 -1.81 -12.90 -22.76
C TRP A 1 -0.72 -11.88 -23.09
N TRP A 2 0.54 -12.30 -23.23
CA TRP A 2 1.68 -11.41 -23.49
C TRP A 2 1.55 -10.59 -24.78
N LEU A 3 0.94 -11.16 -25.82
CA LEU A 3 0.64 -10.43 -27.07
C LEU A 3 -0.29 -9.22 -26.90
N LYS A 4 -0.99 -9.11 -25.77
CA LYS A 4 -1.94 -8.03 -25.46
C LYS A 4 -1.49 -7.18 -24.27
N ASN A 5 -0.21 -7.26 -23.83
CA ASN A 5 0.24 -6.65 -22.58
C ASN A 5 -0.59 -7.08 -21.34
N GLY A 6 -1.27 -8.22 -21.42
CA GLY A 6 -2.04 -8.74 -20.30
C GLY A 6 -1.17 -9.52 -19.33
N LEU A 7 -1.79 -10.04 -18.28
CA LEU A 7 -1.20 -11.04 -17.39
C LEU A 7 -1.70 -12.45 -17.72
N PRO A 8 -0.99 -13.51 -17.30
CA PRO A 8 -1.55 -14.85 -17.27
C PRO A 8 -2.91 -14.89 -16.56
N GLU A 9 -3.87 -15.62 -17.11
CA GLU A 9 -5.23 -15.72 -16.56
C GLU A 9 -5.23 -16.24 -15.10
N SER A 10 -4.28 -17.11 -14.76
CA SER A 10 -4.08 -17.64 -13.41
C SER A 10 -3.78 -16.59 -12.34
N ILE A 11 -3.30 -15.40 -12.72
CA ILE A 11 -2.97 -14.32 -11.79
C ILE A 11 -3.71 -13.01 -12.07
N ALA A 12 -4.32 -12.85 -13.25
CA ALA A 12 -5.00 -11.61 -13.66
C ALA A 12 -6.03 -11.15 -12.63
N GLY A 13 -6.84 -12.06 -12.07
CA GLY A 13 -7.85 -11.75 -11.05
C GLY A 13 -7.29 -11.32 -9.68
N ARG A 14 -5.98 -11.42 -9.47
CA ARG A 14 -5.30 -11.04 -8.21
C ARG A 14 -4.60 -9.67 -8.33
N SER A 15 -4.54 -9.10 -9.54
CA SER A 15 -4.03 -7.75 -9.78
C SER A 15 -4.86 -6.71 -9.02
N GLY A 16 -4.21 -5.72 -8.44
CA GLY A 16 -4.80 -4.71 -7.56
C GLY A 16 -5.12 -5.22 -6.15
N THR A 17 -5.12 -6.53 -5.89
CA THR A 17 -5.43 -7.10 -4.56
C THR A 17 -4.20 -7.68 -3.87
N ASP A 18 -3.43 -8.50 -4.59
CA ASP A 18 -2.23 -9.16 -4.07
C ASP A 18 -0.94 -8.54 -4.61
N PHE A 19 -1.02 -7.91 -5.77
CA PHE A 19 0.08 -7.22 -6.43
C PHE A 19 -0.46 -6.12 -7.35
N ILE A 20 0.39 -5.17 -7.70
CA ILE A 20 0.20 -4.26 -8.83
C ILE A 20 1.24 -4.59 -9.90
N PHE A 21 0.97 -4.22 -11.15
CA PHE A 21 1.92 -4.47 -12.22
C PHE A 21 1.92 -3.37 -13.27
N GLU A 22 3.05 -3.24 -13.94
CA GLU A 22 3.22 -2.46 -15.16
C GLU A 22 3.89 -3.31 -16.23
N SER A 23 3.72 -2.93 -17.48
CA SER A 23 4.39 -3.59 -18.59
C SER A 23 4.85 -2.61 -19.64
N ASP A 24 6.09 -2.76 -20.08
CA ASP A 24 6.67 -2.01 -21.18
C ASP A 24 6.82 -2.87 -22.42
N SER A 25 6.93 -2.22 -23.57
CA SER A 25 7.12 -2.91 -24.85
C SER A 25 8.13 -2.17 -25.71
N ASN A 26 9.12 -2.91 -26.20
CA ASN A 26 10.13 -2.39 -27.10
C ASN A 26 10.22 -3.27 -28.36
N LYS A 27 10.62 -2.69 -29.49
CA LYS A 27 10.77 -3.39 -30.77
C LYS A 27 12.11 -3.08 -31.40
N ILE A 28 12.86 -4.13 -31.75
CA ILE A 28 14.17 -4.01 -32.40
C ILE A 28 14.10 -4.70 -33.76
N ARG A 29 14.35 -3.94 -34.83
CA ARG A 29 14.47 -4.48 -36.18
C ARG A 29 15.85 -5.11 -36.36
N ARG A 30 15.90 -6.37 -36.79
CA ARG A 30 17.14 -7.13 -37.06
C ARG A 30 17.34 -7.28 -38.57
N ARG A 31 18.53 -7.76 -38.96
CA ARG A 31 18.84 -8.10 -40.36
C ARG A 31 17.87 -9.14 -40.89
N GLY A 32 17.56 -9.08 -42.19
CA GLY A 32 16.62 -10.01 -42.82
C GLY A 32 15.14 -9.67 -42.59
N ASN A 33 14.82 -8.39 -42.29
CA ASN A 33 13.45 -7.91 -42.08
C ASN A 33 12.71 -8.58 -40.92
N ARG A 34 13.42 -9.14 -39.94
CA ARG A 34 12.86 -9.73 -38.73
C ARG A 34 12.69 -8.65 -37.67
N THR A 35 11.58 -8.69 -36.94
CA THR A 35 11.32 -7.76 -35.83
C THR A 35 11.25 -8.55 -34.53
N ILE A 36 12.12 -8.22 -33.57
CA ILE A 36 12.06 -8.79 -32.23
C ILE A 36 11.28 -7.82 -31.35
N GLU A 37 10.23 -8.30 -30.69
CA GLU A 37 9.52 -7.60 -29.64
C GLU A 37 10.02 -8.06 -28.28
N TYR A 38 10.23 -7.10 -27.39
CA TYR A 38 10.52 -7.28 -25.98
C TYR A 38 9.35 -6.74 -25.18
N ARG A 39 8.97 -7.46 -24.12
CA ARG A 39 7.96 -7.03 -23.16
C ARG A 39 8.45 -7.27 -21.75
N ASP A 40 8.64 -6.20 -21.02
CA ASP A 40 9.06 -6.25 -19.63
C ASP A 40 7.83 -6.13 -18.75
N TYR A 41 7.74 -6.99 -17.75
CA TYR A 41 6.68 -6.98 -16.77
C TYR A 41 7.28 -6.76 -15.40
N TYR A 42 6.79 -5.74 -14.70
CA TYR A 42 7.18 -5.40 -13.34
C TYR A 42 6.00 -5.71 -12.43
N ILE A 43 6.13 -6.74 -11.59
CA ILE A 43 5.09 -7.13 -10.62
C ILE A 43 5.60 -6.82 -9.22
N LEU A 44 4.86 -5.99 -8.49
CA LEU A 44 5.12 -5.69 -7.08
C LEU A 44 4.04 -6.28 -6.18
N PHE A 45 4.43 -7.18 -5.29
CA PHE A 45 3.55 -7.81 -4.33
C PHE A 45 3.33 -6.93 -3.09
N TYR A 46 2.27 -7.22 -2.32
CA TYR A 46 1.93 -6.45 -1.11
C TYR A 46 3.05 -6.42 -0.04
N ASP A 47 3.98 -7.38 -0.05
CA ASP A 47 5.15 -7.40 0.85
C ASP A 47 6.35 -6.63 0.29
N LEU A 48 6.11 -5.88 -0.79
CA LEU A 48 7.06 -5.13 -1.60
C LEU A 48 8.11 -5.97 -2.32
N SER A 49 8.01 -7.30 -2.30
CA SER A 49 8.84 -8.13 -3.19
C SER A 49 8.43 -7.94 -4.64
N GLN A 50 9.40 -8.12 -5.54
CA GLN A 50 9.24 -7.86 -6.96
C GLN A 50 9.58 -9.09 -7.79
N LEU A 51 8.77 -9.31 -8.81
CA LEU A 51 9.05 -10.22 -9.90
C LEU A 51 9.10 -9.40 -11.18
N VAL A 52 10.29 -9.37 -11.79
CA VAL A 52 10.49 -8.77 -13.10
C VAL A 52 10.68 -9.90 -14.11
N PHE A 53 9.98 -9.85 -15.24
CA PHE A 53 10.26 -10.79 -16.32
C PHE A 53 10.15 -10.14 -17.68
N GLU A 54 11.09 -10.50 -18.55
CA GLU A 54 11.16 -10.11 -19.94
C GLU A 54 10.61 -11.25 -20.79
N ILE A 55 9.75 -10.92 -21.75
CA ILE A 55 9.32 -11.82 -22.82
C ILE A 55 9.87 -11.27 -24.13
N GLN A 56 10.68 -12.07 -24.82
CA GLN A 56 11.13 -11.75 -26.17
C GLN A 56 10.53 -12.73 -27.18
N PHE A 57 10.12 -12.24 -28.34
CA PHE A 57 9.62 -13.05 -29.45
C PHE A 57 9.73 -12.31 -30.78
N GLU A 58 9.68 -13.04 -31.89
CA GLU A 58 9.64 -12.44 -33.22
C GLU A 58 8.20 -12.11 -33.62
N SER A 59 7.97 -10.91 -34.15
CA SER A 59 6.63 -10.45 -34.55
C SER A 59 5.98 -11.37 -35.59
N GLU A 60 6.80 -12.00 -36.44
CA GLU A 60 6.35 -12.86 -37.54
C GLU A 60 5.97 -14.28 -37.08
N ASP A 61 6.57 -14.77 -36.01
CA ASP A 61 6.23 -16.06 -35.40
C ASP A 61 6.31 -16.00 -33.86
N PRO A 62 5.35 -15.30 -33.22
CA PRO A 62 5.43 -14.98 -31.80
C PRO A 62 5.27 -16.21 -30.89
N ARG A 63 4.69 -17.31 -31.39
CA ARG A 63 4.39 -18.49 -30.56
C ARG A 63 5.53 -19.48 -30.50
N SER A 64 6.25 -19.68 -31.60
CA SER A 64 7.36 -20.63 -31.63
C SER A 64 8.67 -20.02 -31.11
N THR A 65 8.81 -18.69 -31.19
CA THR A 65 10.06 -17.98 -30.88
C THR A 65 10.11 -17.38 -29.48
N VAL A 66 9.03 -17.50 -28.71
CA VAL A 66 8.91 -16.88 -27.39
C VAL A 66 9.97 -17.42 -26.43
N LYS A 67 10.62 -16.51 -25.72
CA LYS A 67 11.53 -16.81 -24.61
C LYS A 67 11.15 -15.92 -23.44
N LEU A 68 11.34 -16.46 -22.23
CA LEU A 68 11.08 -15.76 -20.99
C LEU A 68 12.34 -15.78 -20.13
N ILE A 69 12.70 -14.62 -19.60
CA ILE A 69 13.77 -14.44 -18.62
C ILE A 69 13.14 -13.75 -17.43
N ASN A 70 13.40 -14.21 -16.20
CA ASN A 70 12.84 -13.60 -15.01
C ASN A 70 13.90 -13.37 -13.94
N SER A 71 13.64 -12.38 -13.09
CA SER A 71 14.37 -12.05 -11.89
C SER A 71 13.38 -11.82 -10.75
N TYR A 72 13.71 -12.31 -9.56
CA TYR A 72 12.95 -12.06 -8.35
C TYR A 72 13.84 -11.35 -7.34
N ALA A 73 13.36 -10.24 -6.81
CA ALA A 73 14.07 -9.45 -5.82
C ALA A 73 13.15 -9.15 -4.64
N LYS A 74 13.72 -9.12 -3.44
CA LYS A 74 13.06 -8.56 -2.26
C LYS A 74 13.79 -7.28 -1.90
N PRO A 75 13.08 -6.15 -1.70
CA PRO A 75 13.74 -4.88 -1.45
C PRO A 75 14.55 -4.99 -0.16
N ILE A 76 15.82 -4.62 -0.27
CA ILE A 76 16.68 -4.39 0.88
C ILE A 76 16.27 -3.02 1.44
N PRO A 77 16.10 -2.84 2.76
CA PRO A 77 15.73 -1.54 3.31
C PRO A 77 16.81 -0.50 2.97
N VAL A 78 16.53 0.34 1.98
CA VAL A 78 17.39 1.46 1.57
C VAL A 78 16.86 2.77 2.18
N TYR A 79 17.69 3.81 2.12
CA TYR A 79 17.25 5.17 2.40
C TYR A 79 16.11 5.53 1.45
N HIS A 80 14.94 5.88 1.99
CA HIS A 80 13.77 6.27 1.21
C HIS A 80 13.47 7.75 1.41
N LYS A 81 12.92 8.38 0.38
CA LYS A 81 12.38 9.73 0.50
C LYS A 81 11.26 9.76 1.54
N LEU A 82 11.28 10.76 2.41
CA LEU A 82 10.27 10.95 3.45
C LEU A 82 9.14 11.83 2.92
N TYR A 83 7.96 11.23 2.72
CA TYR A 83 6.76 11.91 2.24
C TYR A 83 5.85 12.42 3.36
N GLY A 84 6.19 12.13 4.61
CA GLY A 84 5.24 12.19 5.72
C GLY A 84 4.56 13.54 5.93
N GLN A 85 5.33 14.63 5.90
CA GLN A 85 4.76 15.98 6.05
C GLN A 85 3.83 16.34 4.88
N GLN A 86 4.20 15.99 3.65
CA GLN A 86 3.39 16.27 2.48
C GLN A 86 2.06 15.52 2.51
N ILE A 87 2.08 14.24 2.90
CA ILE A 87 0.90 13.39 3.07
C ILE A 87 -0.04 14.00 4.11
N VAL A 88 0.48 14.38 5.29
CA VAL A 88 -0.33 14.98 6.36
C VAL A 88 -0.92 16.32 5.92
N SER A 89 -0.12 17.19 5.30
CA SER A 89 -0.59 18.48 4.80
C SER A 89 -1.68 18.33 3.75
N TYR A 90 -1.57 17.35 2.85
CA TYR A 90 -2.59 17.08 1.84
C TYR A 90 -3.87 16.53 2.47
N ALA A 91 -3.76 15.52 3.35
CA ALA A 91 -4.90 14.98 4.09
C ALA A 91 -5.67 16.05 4.87
N ALA A 92 -4.95 17.00 5.47
CA ALA A 92 -5.54 18.08 6.25
C ALA A 92 -6.40 19.06 5.43
N GLN A 93 -6.18 19.16 4.11
CA GLN A 93 -7.00 20.02 3.23
C GLN A 93 -8.44 19.52 3.13
N PHE A 94 -8.68 18.23 3.38
CA PHE A 94 -10.01 17.62 3.30
C PHE A 94 -10.79 17.68 4.61
N LEU A 95 -10.19 18.14 5.72
CA LEU A 95 -10.86 18.17 7.02
C LEU A 95 -12.18 18.94 6.98
N GLY A 96 -13.25 18.31 7.47
CA GLY A 96 -14.59 18.88 7.46
C GLY A 96 -15.32 18.74 6.11
N THR A 97 -14.69 18.18 5.09
CA THR A 97 -15.31 17.92 3.79
C THR A 97 -15.85 16.49 3.71
N LYS A 98 -16.57 16.18 2.63
CA LYS A 98 -17.06 14.84 2.32
C LYS A 98 -16.39 14.38 1.02
N ILE A 99 -15.74 13.23 1.06
CA ILE A 99 -15.07 12.61 -0.09
C ILE A 99 -15.76 11.29 -0.44
N GLN A 100 -15.61 10.84 -1.69
CA GLN A 100 -16.19 9.57 -2.14
C GLN A 100 -15.30 8.37 -1.77
N ASP A 101 -13.98 8.52 -1.90
CA ASP A 101 -13.01 7.47 -1.61
C ASP A 101 -12.43 7.60 -0.18
N GLU A 102 -11.67 6.62 0.27
CA GLU A 102 -10.97 6.70 1.56
C GLU A 102 -9.91 7.81 1.55
N ILE A 103 -9.80 8.54 2.66
CA ILE A 103 -8.83 9.66 2.79
C ILE A 103 -7.38 9.21 2.54
N VAL A 104 -7.04 7.96 2.86
CA VAL A 104 -5.70 7.41 2.63
C VAL A 104 -5.36 7.40 1.14
N SER A 105 -6.28 6.96 0.28
CA SER A 105 -6.07 6.93 -1.17
C SER A 105 -5.76 8.31 -1.74
N HIS A 106 -6.51 9.34 -1.32
CA HIS A 106 -6.22 10.72 -1.71
C HIS A 106 -4.89 11.21 -1.17
N SER A 107 -4.57 10.88 0.09
CA SER A 107 -3.38 11.38 0.79
C SER A 107 -2.07 10.87 0.21
N LEU A 108 -2.09 9.74 -0.50
CA LEU A 108 -0.92 9.18 -1.18
C LEU A 108 -0.72 9.74 -2.60
N GLN A 109 -1.65 10.52 -3.13
CA GLN A 109 -1.56 11.17 -4.45
C GLN A 109 -0.94 12.58 -4.37
N VAL A 110 -0.02 12.80 -3.44
CA VAL A 110 0.65 14.10 -3.28
C VAL A 110 1.36 14.47 -4.60
N SER A 111 1.11 15.67 -5.10
CA SER A 111 1.73 16.17 -6.33
C SER A 111 3.26 16.11 -6.28
N GLY A 112 3.88 15.59 -7.34
CA GLY A 112 5.33 15.47 -7.48
C GLY A 112 5.96 14.33 -6.65
N ALA A 113 5.14 13.46 -6.06
CA ALA A 113 5.59 12.28 -5.34
C ALA A 113 5.13 11.01 -6.07
N GLU A 114 6.07 10.16 -6.48
CA GLU A 114 5.78 8.84 -7.04
C GLU A 114 5.67 7.80 -5.93
N ILE A 115 4.69 7.99 -5.02
CA ILE A 115 4.41 7.05 -3.94
C ILE A 115 3.80 5.79 -4.54
N ILE A 116 4.27 4.62 -4.10
CA ILE A 116 3.68 3.34 -4.49
C ILE A 116 2.21 3.32 -4.06
N SER A 117 1.32 3.07 -5.03
CA SER A 117 -0.11 2.94 -4.76
C SER A 117 -0.39 1.80 -3.77
N PRO A 118 -1.46 1.89 -2.95
CA PRO A 118 -1.89 0.77 -2.12
C PRO A 118 -2.07 -0.52 -2.92
N ILE A 119 -1.61 -1.64 -2.34
CA ILE A 119 -1.77 -2.96 -2.93
C ILE A 119 -2.92 -3.65 -2.21
N GLY A 120 -4.10 -3.58 -2.83
CA GLY A 120 -5.38 -3.90 -2.21
C GLY A 120 -5.61 -3.10 -0.93
N ASN A 121 -6.27 -3.72 0.04
CA ASN A 121 -6.39 -3.21 1.40
C ASN A 121 -5.34 -3.83 2.35
N LYS A 122 -4.26 -4.41 1.80
CA LYS A 122 -3.29 -5.22 2.57
C LYS A 122 -2.01 -4.48 2.91
N SER A 123 -1.60 -3.54 2.06
CA SER A 123 -0.32 -2.83 2.18
C SER A 123 -0.40 -1.41 1.63
N PHE A 124 0.25 -0.50 2.33
CA PHE A 124 0.32 0.93 2.02
C PHE A 124 1.79 1.41 2.04
N GLY A 125 2.74 0.48 1.84
CA GLY A 125 4.18 0.71 1.93
C GLY A 125 4.88 -0.24 2.89
N VAL A 126 5.98 0.20 3.50
CA VAL A 126 6.81 -0.63 4.39
C VAL A 126 6.12 -0.76 5.75
N THR A 127 5.96 -1.99 6.26
CA THR A 127 5.41 -2.15 7.62
C THR A 127 6.44 -1.78 8.67
N ILE A 128 6.17 -0.77 9.51
CA ILE A 128 7.07 -0.33 10.59
C ILE A 128 6.60 -0.79 11.98
N TYR A 129 5.32 -1.14 12.10
CA TYR A 129 4.72 -1.62 13.35
C TYR A 129 3.72 -2.73 13.06
N LYS A 130 3.70 -3.76 13.90
CA LYS A 130 2.71 -4.83 13.90
C LYS A 130 2.29 -5.13 15.32
N ASN A 131 0.99 -5.30 15.56
CA ASN A 131 0.46 -5.88 16.77
C ASN A 131 -0.68 -6.83 16.40
N LEU A 132 -0.51 -8.10 16.72
CA LEU A 132 -1.52 -9.14 16.55
C LEU A 132 -2.06 -9.51 17.94
N ASN A 133 -3.29 -9.10 18.24
CA ASN A 133 -4.00 -9.42 19.50
C ASN A 133 -3.18 -9.16 20.78
N ASN A 134 -2.28 -8.16 20.79
CA ASN A 134 -1.38 -7.84 21.89
C ASN A 134 -0.41 -8.96 22.31
N THR A 135 -0.32 -10.07 21.55
CA THR A 135 0.58 -11.19 21.84
C THR A 135 1.83 -11.18 20.98
N ASN A 136 1.73 -10.67 19.75
CA ASN A 136 2.86 -10.55 18.83
C ASN A 136 2.99 -9.10 18.39
N VAL A 137 3.89 -8.37 19.06
CA VAL A 137 4.20 -6.97 18.79
C VAL A 137 5.60 -6.88 18.18
N SER A 138 5.69 -6.23 17.02
CA SER A 138 6.95 -5.95 16.34
C SER A 138 7.01 -4.45 16.06
N LYS A 139 8.01 -3.78 16.64
CA LYS A 139 8.33 -2.37 16.42
C LYS A 139 9.63 -2.33 15.59
N ILE A 140 9.51 -2.07 14.29
CA ILE A 140 10.63 -2.08 13.34
C ILE A 140 11.24 -0.68 13.23
N ASP A 141 10.41 0.36 13.27
CA ASP A 141 10.84 1.75 13.29
C ASP A 141 9.82 2.59 14.10
N GLU A 142 10.20 3.83 14.43
CA GLU A 142 9.33 4.80 15.09
C GLU A 142 8.19 5.23 14.19
N ILE A 143 6.99 5.33 14.76
CA ILE A 143 5.79 5.84 14.10
C ILE A 143 5.91 7.37 13.98
N LYS A 144 5.69 7.89 12.77
CA LYS A 144 5.86 9.30 12.42
C LYS A 144 4.62 9.85 11.71
N PRO A 145 4.44 11.19 11.69
CA PRO A 145 3.41 11.82 10.86
C PRO A 145 3.53 11.42 9.39
N GLY A 146 2.40 11.05 8.79
CA GLY A 146 2.26 10.60 7.41
C GLY A 146 2.33 9.09 7.23
N ASP A 147 2.66 8.33 8.29
CA ASP A 147 2.47 6.89 8.29
C ASP A 147 0.96 6.55 8.27
N VAL A 148 0.61 5.40 7.70
CA VAL A 148 -0.77 4.91 7.58
C VAL A 148 -1.06 3.94 8.70
N LEU A 149 -2.05 4.28 9.54
CA LEU A 149 -2.63 3.35 10.50
C LEU A 149 -3.55 2.39 9.76
N TRP A 150 -3.36 1.09 10.00
CA TRP A 150 -4.18 0.03 9.46
C TRP A 150 -4.66 -0.87 10.58
N VAL A 151 -5.97 -1.11 10.66
CA VAL A 151 -6.56 -1.96 11.70
C VAL A 151 -7.55 -2.92 11.07
N LYS A 152 -7.33 -4.23 11.23
CA LYS A 152 -8.25 -5.27 10.78
C LYS A 152 -9.00 -5.91 11.94
N ASN A 153 -10.31 -6.03 11.81
CA ASN A 153 -11.22 -6.55 12.84
C ASN A 153 -11.02 -5.82 14.20
N GLY A 154 -10.76 -4.51 14.14
CA GLY A 154 -10.34 -3.72 15.30
C GLY A 154 -11.49 -3.42 16.23
N LYS A 155 -11.31 -3.74 17.52
CA LYS A 155 -12.24 -3.31 18.57
C LYS A 155 -11.48 -2.58 19.66
N TYR A 156 -11.92 -1.36 19.96
CA TYR A 156 -11.43 -0.54 21.06
C TYR A 156 -12.46 -0.47 22.16
N VAL A 157 -12.01 -0.51 23.42
CA VAL A 157 -12.88 -0.32 24.58
C VAL A 157 -12.28 0.76 25.47
N SER A 158 -13.02 1.84 25.63
CA SER A 158 -12.65 2.93 26.52
C SER A 158 -13.48 2.86 27.79
N HIS A 159 -12.81 2.80 28.94
CA HIS A 159 -13.47 2.89 30.25
C HIS A 159 -13.63 4.37 30.63
N LYS A 160 -14.74 4.98 30.21
CA LYS A 160 -15.08 6.35 30.63
C LYS A 160 -15.91 6.32 31.92
N GLY A 161 -15.23 6.11 33.06
CA GLY A 161 -15.78 6.36 34.41
C GLY A 161 -17.19 5.77 34.67
N LEU A 162 -18.00 6.47 35.46
CA LEU A 162 -19.34 6.06 35.91
C LEU A 162 -20.37 5.77 34.80
N MET A 163 -20.09 6.12 33.54
CA MET A 163 -20.97 5.85 32.39
C MET A 163 -20.74 4.47 31.74
N GLY A 164 -19.82 3.67 32.28
CA GLY A 164 -19.53 2.32 31.77
C GLY A 164 -18.55 2.30 30.60
N ALA A 165 -18.22 1.09 30.14
CA ALA A 165 -17.28 0.88 29.05
C ALA A 165 -17.95 1.18 27.69
N LYS A 166 -17.38 2.09 26.90
CA LYS A 166 -17.79 2.32 25.51
C LYS A 166 -16.92 1.48 24.59
N SER A 167 -17.53 0.56 23.85
CA SER A 167 -16.86 -0.20 22.79
C SER A 167 -17.04 0.49 21.44
N VAL A 168 -15.97 0.57 20.66
CA VAL A 168 -15.97 1.05 19.27
C VAL A 168 -15.39 -0.05 18.40
N THR A 169 -16.13 -0.48 17.39
CA THR A 169 -15.61 -1.34 16.33
C THR A 169 -15.17 -0.43 15.19
N LEU A 170 -13.95 -0.64 14.70
CA LEU A 170 -13.50 0.06 13.49
C LEU A 170 -14.02 -0.69 12.27
N GLU A 171 -14.65 0.05 11.38
CA GLU A 171 -15.33 -0.47 10.19
C GLU A 171 -14.63 0.02 8.92
N GLY A 172 -14.84 -0.70 7.82
CA GLY A 172 -14.30 -0.41 6.50
C GLY A 172 -14.36 -1.65 5.61
N PRO A 173 -13.99 -1.54 4.32
CA PRO A 173 -14.00 -2.65 3.37
C PRO A 173 -13.22 -3.86 3.90
N ASP A 174 -13.80 -5.06 3.81
CA ASP A 174 -13.26 -6.32 4.37
C ASP A 174 -12.87 -6.26 5.87
N ASN A 175 -13.56 -5.42 6.64
CA ASN A 175 -13.28 -5.14 8.06
C ASN A 175 -11.88 -4.56 8.28
N VAL A 176 -11.39 -3.79 7.32
CA VAL A 176 -10.12 -3.05 7.39
C VAL A 176 -10.43 -1.57 7.52
N TYR A 177 -9.93 -0.98 8.58
CA TYR A 177 -9.92 0.45 8.81
C TYR A 177 -8.54 1.02 8.45
N THR A 178 -8.53 2.18 7.80
CA THR A 178 -7.30 2.90 7.42
C THR A 178 -7.41 4.38 7.79
N ALA A 179 -6.29 4.99 8.19
CA ALA A 179 -6.23 6.42 8.47
C ALA A 179 -4.79 6.96 8.37
N ILE A 180 -4.65 8.26 8.13
CA ILE A 180 -3.34 8.94 8.13
C ILE A 180 -2.98 9.37 9.55
N ILE A 181 -1.84 8.93 10.06
CA ILE A 181 -1.32 9.37 11.35
C ILE A 181 -0.76 10.78 11.17
N TYR A 182 -1.32 11.78 11.86
CA TYR A 182 -0.76 13.14 11.87
C TYR A 182 0.14 13.39 13.09
N GLU A 183 -0.01 12.57 14.13
CA GLU A 183 0.82 12.62 15.34
C GLU A 183 0.74 11.28 16.08
N TYR A 184 1.84 10.89 16.73
CA TYR A 184 1.89 9.75 17.63
C TYR A 184 2.47 10.20 18.97
N ASP A 185 1.75 9.92 20.07
CA ASP A 185 2.24 10.14 21.43
C ASP A 185 2.80 8.81 21.95
N PRO A 186 4.14 8.63 21.98
CA PRO A 186 4.76 7.37 22.39
C PRO A 186 4.57 7.10 23.90
N LYS A 187 4.39 8.13 24.73
CA LYS A 187 4.17 7.96 26.17
C LYS A 187 2.79 7.41 26.47
N LYS A 188 1.79 7.79 25.67
CA LYS A 188 0.40 7.32 25.81
C LYS A 188 0.06 6.18 24.85
N GLU A 189 1.03 5.75 24.03
CA GLU A 189 0.84 4.86 22.90
C GLU A 189 -0.43 5.22 22.10
N LYS A 190 -0.56 6.50 21.76
CA LYS A 190 -1.78 7.08 21.20
C LYS A 190 -1.55 7.57 19.78
N PHE A 191 -2.26 6.96 18.84
CA PHE A 191 -2.40 7.45 17.47
C PHE A 191 -3.35 8.65 17.47
N LYS A 192 -2.95 9.73 16.80
CA LYS A 192 -3.88 10.76 16.35
C LYS A 192 -3.92 10.76 14.83
N VAL A 193 -5.11 10.64 14.28
CA VAL A 193 -5.30 10.31 12.87
C VAL A 193 -6.28 11.24 12.18
N ILE A 194 -6.13 11.38 10.87
CA ILE A 194 -7.13 11.91 9.95
C ILE A 194 -7.77 10.70 9.26
N GLU A 195 -9.07 10.54 9.43
CA GLU A 195 -9.87 9.45 8.86
C GLU A 195 -11.03 10.01 8.05
N SER A 196 -11.54 9.21 7.11
CA SER A 196 -12.88 9.37 6.53
C SER A 196 -13.82 8.37 7.20
N ASP A 197 -14.93 8.81 7.77
CA ASP A 197 -15.93 7.90 8.33
C ASP A 197 -16.72 7.15 7.25
N SER A 198 -17.65 6.29 7.65
CA SER A 198 -18.47 5.48 6.73
C SER A 198 -19.37 6.30 5.81
N THR A 199 -19.55 7.60 6.08
CA THR A 199 -20.27 8.52 5.19
C THR A 199 -19.33 9.28 4.26
N GLY A 200 -18.01 9.09 4.38
CA GLY A 200 -16.98 9.82 3.65
C GLY A 200 -16.61 11.16 4.28
N HIS A 201 -17.10 11.47 5.50
CA HIS A 201 -16.75 12.73 6.15
C HIS A 201 -15.36 12.66 6.79
N VAL A 202 -14.50 13.61 6.44
CA VAL A 202 -13.10 13.61 6.89
C VAL A 202 -12.96 14.36 8.22
N LYS A 203 -12.41 13.69 9.22
CA LYS A 203 -12.30 14.21 10.60
C LYS A 203 -11.02 13.74 11.28
N LYS A 204 -10.74 14.32 12.45
CA LYS A 204 -9.67 13.87 13.34
C LYS A 204 -10.22 12.92 14.39
N GLU A 205 -9.51 11.83 14.61
CA GLU A 205 -9.79 10.86 15.67
C GLU A 205 -8.52 10.45 16.41
N SER A 206 -8.68 9.69 17.49
CA SER A 206 -7.53 9.18 18.22
C SER A 206 -7.77 7.85 18.92
N PHE A 207 -6.77 6.98 18.87
CA PHE A 207 -6.84 5.62 19.37
C PHE A 207 -5.62 5.30 20.22
N LYS A 208 -5.82 4.72 21.41
CA LYS A 208 -4.72 4.25 22.26
C LYS A 208 -4.54 2.75 22.09
N ILE A 209 -3.30 2.30 21.99
CA ILE A 209 -2.99 0.87 21.95
C ILE A 209 -3.50 0.15 23.21
N GLY A 210 -3.42 0.79 24.39
CA GLY A 210 -3.96 0.23 25.64
C GLY A 210 -5.49 0.07 25.67
N GLU A 211 -6.24 0.76 24.79
CA GLU A 211 -7.69 0.60 24.65
C GLU A 211 -8.04 -0.45 23.58
N PHE A 212 -7.04 -1.03 22.88
CA PHE A 212 -7.23 -2.02 21.85
C PHE A 212 -7.49 -3.42 22.44
N LYS A 213 -8.71 -3.94 22.21
CA LYS A 213 -9.17 -5.21 22.78
C LYS A 213 -8.88 -6.41 21.89
N SER A 214 -9.06 -6.28 20.57
CA SER A 214 -8.90 -7.40 19.62
C SER A 214 -8.68 -6.92 18.20
N GLY A 215 -8.03 -7.76 17.40
CA GLY A 215 -7.80 -7.55 15.98
C GLY A 215 -6.32 -7.48 15.63
N ARG A 216 -6.00 -6.81 14.53
CA ARG A 216 -4.62 -6.64 14.07
C ARG A 216 -4.36 -5.17 13.78
N ILE A 217 -3.32 -4.60 14.37
CA ILE A 217 -2.81 -3.27 14.02
C ILE A 217 -1.55 -3.45 13.17
N ARG A 218 -1.46 -2.67 12.09
CA ARG A 218 -0.23 -2.42 11.37
C ARG A 218 -0.07 -0.91 11.19
N VAL A 219 1.18 -0.46 11.13
CA VAL A 219 1.49 0.87 10.64
C VAL A 219 2.41 0.72 9.45
N PHE A 220 2.04 1.36 8.36
CA PHE A 220 2.81 1.38 7.12
C PHE A 220 3.45 2.76 6.94
N ARG A 221 4.71 2.78 6.53
CA ARG A 221 5.35 3.96 5.99
C ARG A 221 5.21 3.95 4.48
N PRO A 222 4.49 4.91 3.88
CA PRO A 222 4.48 5.09 2.43
C PRO A 222 5.89 5.33 1.90
N VAL A 223 6.20 4.70 0.79
CA VAL A 223 7.49 4.78 0.11
C VAL A 223 7.28 5.03 -1.38
N GLY A 224 8.29 5.60 -2.03
CA GLY A 224 8.26 5.87 -3.45
C GLY A 224 8.67 4.67 -4.28
N ARG A 225 8.51 4.79 -5.60
CA ARG A 225 9.00 3.81 -6.58
C ARG A 225 10.51 3.57 -6.46
N ASP A 226 11.26 4.59 -6.05
CA ASP A 226 12.70 4.53 -5.75
C ASP A 226 13.04 3.46 -4.71
N TYR A 227 12.18 3.21 -3.72
CA TYR A 227 12.41 2.20 -2.68
C TYR A 227 12.46 0.76 -3.23
N VAL A 228 11.79 0.55 -4.36
CA VAL A 228 11.73 -0.74 -5.04
C VAL A 228 12.47 -0.70 -6.38
N GLU A 229 13.26 0.35 -6.68
CA GLU A 229 13.97 0.45 -7.96
C GLU A 229 13.02 0.28 -9.17
N TRP A 230 11.80 0.81 -9.07
CA TRP A 230 10.78 0.70 -10.10
C TRP A 230 10.82 1.94 -11.01
N ASP A 231 11.71 1.91 -12.00
CA ASP A 231 11.89 2.91 -13.06
C ASP A 231 11.66 2.31 -14.45
#